data_AF-A0A9P9IBZ8-F1
#
_entry.id   AF-A0A9P9IBZ8-F1
#
_cell.length_a   1.000
_cell.length_b   1.000
_cell.length_c   1.000
_cell.angle_alpha   90.00
_cell.angle_beta   90.00
_cell.angle_gamma   90.00
#
_symmetry.space_group_name_H-M   'P 1'
#
loop_
_entity.id
_entity.type
_entity.pdbx_description
1 polymer ?
#
loop_
_entity_poly.entity_id
_entity_poly.type
_entity_poly.pdbx_seq_one_letter_code
_entity_poly.pdbx_strand_id
1 'polypeptide(L)'
;MAEYMDLDEAKLVKELNELILTDARAVYGSSYPTQPSQLTITTSGRTSYLNGARYDYITAQLIVYTKPGSLVQWKLLVAGAERDSVSNAMKSLWTEVQSKMQAIIGPMQLGETWKGSKNV
;
A
#
# COMPACT_ATOMS: atom_id res chain seq x y z
N MET A 1 15.49 -17.06 -16.20
CA MET A 1 14.04 -17.27 -16.40
C MET A 1 13.34 -16.10 -15.74
N ALA A 2 12.66 -15.24 -16.51
CA ALA A 2 11.73 -14.29 -15.92
C ALA A 2 10.49 -15.10 -15.55
N GLU A 3 10.25 -15.26 -14.26
CA GLU A 3 9.05 -15.92 -13.77
C GLU A 3 7.87 -15.00 -14.13
N TYR A 4 7.06 -15.42 -15.08
CA TYR A 4 5.91 -14.64 -15.52
C TYR A 4 4.85 -14.74 -14.42
N MET A 5 4.39 -13.57 -13.95
CA MET A 5 3.23 -13.47 -13.08
C MET A 5 2.05 -14.20 -13.74
N ASP A 6 1.51 -15.20 -13.06
CA ASP A 6 0.35 -15.92 -13.58
C ASP A 6 -0.94 -15.08 -13.45
N LEU A 7 -2.00 -15.52 -14.10
CA LEU A 7 -3.26 -14.79 -14.14
C LEU A 7 -3.90 -14.62 -12.75
N ASP A 8 -3.72 -15.58 -11.86
CA ASP A 8 -4.33 -15.56 -10.53
C ASP A 8 -3.55 -14.64 -9.59
N GLU A 9 -2.22 -14.60 -9.70
CA GLU A 9 -1.40 -13.60 -9.03
C GLU A 9 -1.72 -12.18 -9.53
N ALA A 10 -1.92 -11.99 -10.84
CA ALA A 10 -2.29 -10.70 -11.39
C ALA A 10 -3.66 -10.21 -10.87
N LYS A 11 -4.65 -11.11 -10.73
CA LYS A 11 -5.95 -10.81 -10.11
C LYS A 11 -5.78 -10.44 -8.64
N LEU A 12 -5.01 -11.22 -7.88
CA LEU A 12 -4.75 -10.96 -6.48
C LEU A 12 -4.09 -9.59 -6.27
N VAL A 13 -3.09 -9.24 -7.09
CA VAL A 13 -2.42 -7.93 -7.04
C VAL A 13 -3.41 -6.80 -7.33
N LYS A 14 -4.33 -6.99 -8.28
CA LYS A 14 -5.38 -6.01 -8.59
C LYS A 14 -6.33 -5.80 -7.42
N GLU A 15 -6.84 -6.88 -6.82
CA GLU A 15 -7.73 -6.82 -5.66
C GLU A 15 -7.05 -6.16 -4.45
N LEU A 16 -5.79 -6.51 -4.19
CA LEU A 16 -4.99 -5.87 -3.15
C LEU A 16 -4.77 -4.38 -3.41
N ASN A 17 -4.53 -3.98 -4.66
CA ASN A 17 -4.37 -2.58 -5.02
C ASN A 17 -5.63 -1.77 -4.71
N GLU A 18 -6.80 -2.29 -5.09
CA GLU A 18 -8.10 -1.64 -4.81
C GLU A 18 -8.37 -1.53 -3.30
N LEU A 19 -8.08 -2.59 -2.54
CA LEU A 19 -8.25 -2.61 -1.09
C LEU A 19 -7.33 -1.61 -0.39
N ILE A 20 -6.03 -1.64 -0.69
CA ILE A 20 -5.04 -0.76 -0.09
C ILE A 20 -5.36 0.71 -0.42
N LEU A 21 -5.74 1.03 -1.65
CA LEU A 21 -6.10 2.40 -2.03
C LEU A 21 -7.36 2.89 -1.30
N THR A 22 -8.33 2.00 -1.04
CA THR A 22 -9.52 2.33 -0.26
C THR A 22 -9.15 2.69 1.18
N ASP A 23 -8.34 1.84 1.84
CA ASP A 23 -7.86 2.10 3.19
C ASP A 23 -6.98 3.36 3.25
N ALA A 24 -6.08 3.52 2.28
CA ALA A 24 -5.21 4.69 2.18
C ALA A 24 -5.99 5.99 2.04
N ARG A 25 -7.10 6.01 1.31
CA ARG A 25 -7.97 7.19 1.21
C ARG A 25 -8.61 7.53 2.55
N ALA A 26 -9.01 6.54 3.34
CA ALA A 26 -9.55 6.77 4.67
C ALA A 26 -8.47 7.30 5.65
N VAL A 27 -7.23 6.81 5.55
CA VAL A 27 -6.10 7.28 6.40
C VAL A 27 -5.60 8.67 5.99
N TYR A 28 -5.38 8.89 4.69
CA TYR A 28 -4.64 10.05 4.18
C TYR A 28 -5.49 11.06 3.41
N GLY A 29 -6.74 10.73 3.05
CA GLY A 29 -7.56 11.56 2.18
C GLY A 29 -7.83 12.96 2.73
N SER A 30 -7.99 13.11 4.05
CA SER A 30 -8.16 14.43 4.68
C SER A 30 -6.92 15.32 4.58
N SER A 31 -5.73 14.71 4.51
CA SER A 31 -4.46 15.42 4.38
C SER A 31 -4.16 15.82 2.93
N TYR A 32 -4.87 15.21 1.96
CA TYR A 32 -4.71 15.44 0.53
C TYR A 32 -6.09 15.63 -0.15
N PRO A 33 -6.86 16.66 0.24
CA PRO A 33 -8.27 16.82 -0.13
C PRO A 33 -8.48 17.14 -1.62
N THR A 34 -7.44 17.58 -2.32
CA THR A 34 -7.55 18.14 -3.67
C THR A 34 -7.70 17.11 -4.79
N GLN A 35 -7.52 15.80 -4.54
CA GLN A 35 -7.96 14.73 -5.45
C GLN A 35 -7.69 13.30 -4.92
N PRO A 36 -8.70 12.43 -4.74
CA PRO A 36 -8.50 11.02 -4.39
C PRO A 36 -7.76 10.19 -5.45
N SER A 37 -7.54 10.75 -6.65
CA SER A 37 -6.78 10.17 -7.76
C SER A 37 -5.25 10.37 -7.64
N GLN A 38 -4.77 11.06 -6.60
CA GLN A 38 -3.33 11.31 -6.42
C GLN A 38 -2.61 10.21 -5.66
N LEU A 39 -3.33 9.31 -4.99
CA LEU A 39 -2.77 8.15 -4.31
C LEU A 39 -2.54 7.01 -5.30
N THR A 40 -1.31 6.53 -5.37
CA THR A 40 -0.89 5.43 -6.24
C THR A 40 0.01 4.48 -5.47
N ILE A 41 -0.04 3.21 -5.82
CA ILE A 41 0.91 2.20 -5.35
C ILE A 41 1.94 1.95 -6.44
N THR A 42 3.22 1.95 -6.06
CA THR A 42 4.33 1.58 -6.92
C THR A 42 5.12 0.43 -6.30
N THR A 43 5.67 -0.41 -7.15
CA THR A 43 6.53 -1.53 -6.73
C THR A 43 7.92 -1.33 -7.29
N SER A 44 8.94 -1.47 -6.44
CA SER A 44 10.34 -1.47 -6.87
C SER A 44 11.00 -2.76 -6.38
N GLY A 45 12.00 -3.22 -7.12
CA GLY A 45 12.68 -4.47 -6.83
C GLY A 45 14.17 -4.38 -7.09
N ARG A 46 14.95 -5.13 -6.31
CA ARG A 46 16.37 -5.40 -6.57
C ARG A 46 16.65 -6.89 -6.44
N THR A 47 17.60 -7.38 -7.21
CA THR A 47 18.06 -8.76 -7.15
C THR A 47 19.46 -8.79 -6.55
N SER A 48 19.70 -9.72 -5.62
CA SER A 48 21.01 -10.02 -5.07
C SER A 48 21.33 -11.50 -5.20
N TYR A 49 22.61 -11.84 -5.04
CA TYR A 49 23.09 -13.21 -5.07
C TYR A 49 23.93 -13.48 -3.82
N LEU A 50 23.60 -14.52 -3.07
CA LEU A 50 24.36 -14.97 -1.90
C LEU A 50 24.70 -16.44 -2.09
N ASN A 51 26.00 -16.77 -2.11
CA ASN A 51 26.50 -18.14 -2.36
C ASN A 51 25.94 -18.78 -3.64
N GLY A 52 25.73 -17.96 -4.69
CA GLY A 52 25.17 -18.42 -5.97
C GLY A 52 23.64 -18.57 -5.99
N ALA A 53 22.96 -18.44 -4.85
CA ALA A 53 21.50 -18.40 -4.80
C ALA A 53 20.97 -16.98 -5.06
N ARG A 54 19.93 -16.87 -5.91
CA ARG A 54 19.26 -15.61 -6.25
C ARG A 54 18.26 -15.25 -5.17
N TYR A 55 18.27 -13.98 -4.74
CA TYR A 55 17.31 -13.39 -3.83
C TYR A 55 16.72 -12.13 -4.45
N ASP A 56 15.41 -12.10 -4.59
CA ASP A 56 14.69 -10.92 -5.04
C ASP A 56 14.12 -10.17 -3.82
N TYR A 57 14.29 -8.85 -3.81
CA TYR A 57 13.83 -7.95 -2.77
C TYR A 57 12.92 -6.93 -3.41
N ILE A 58 11.62 -7.17 -3.29
CA ILE A 58 10.53 -6.37 -3.85
C ILE A 58 9.85 -5.61 -2.72
N THR A 59 9.62 -4.33 -2.93
CA THR A 59 8.92 -3.44 -2.00
C THR A 59 7.75 -2.77 -2.70
N ALA A 60 6.58 -2.79 -2.07
CA ALA A 60 5.44 -1.99 -2.48
C ALA A 60 5.36 -0.71 -1.64
N GLN A 61 5.04 0.40 -2.29
CA GLN A 61 5.09 1.75 -1.73
C GLN A 61 3.82 2.50 -2.11
N LEU A 62 3.18 3.11 -1.12
CA LEU A 62 2.10 4.07 -1.33
C LEU A 62 2.70 5.47 -1.46
N ILE A 63 2.43 6.12 -2.59
CA ILE A 63 2.85 7.49 -2.88
C ILE A 63 1.63 8.40 -3.10
N VAL A 64 1.85 9.69 -2.92
CA VAL A 64 0.91 10.73 -3.33
C VAL A 64 1.59 11.70 -4.29
N TYR A 65 0.94 12.02 -5.40
CA TYR A 65 1.38 13.10 -6.29
C TYR A 65 1.03 14.45 -5.66
N THR A 66 2.04 15.27 -5.39
CA THR A 66 1.85 16.53 -4.65
C THR A 66 1.41 17.69 -5.53
N LYS A 67 1.48 17.52 -6.86
CA LYS A 67 1.07 18.53 -7.84
C LYS A 67 0.10 17.94 -8.87
N PRO A 68 -1.10 18.52 -9.05
CA PRO A 68 -2.03 18.09 -10.08
C PRO A 68 -1.38 18.11 -11.48
N GLY A 69 -1.57 17.02 -12.24
CA GLY A 69 -1.03 16.88 -13.59
C GLY A 69 0.48 16.68 -13.67
N SER A 70 1.19 16.46 -12.55
CA SER A 70 2.62 16.14 -12.55
C SER A 70 2.89 14.77 -11.97
N LEU A 71 3.55 13.91 -12.74
CA LEU A 71 4.03 12.60 -12.28
C LEU A 71 5.43 12.66 -11.63
N VAL A 72 6.07 13.84 -11.66
CA VAL A 72 7.47 14.01 -11.22
C VAL A 72 7.54 14.41 -9.75
N GLN A 73 6.50 15.07 -9.24
CA GLN A 73 6.43 15.50 -7.85
C GLN A 73 5.53 14.56 -7.06
N TRP A 74 6.15 13.72 -6.25
CA TRP A 74 5.48 12.76 -5.40
C TRP A 74 6.14 12.69 -4.04
N LYS A 75 5.38 12.23 -3.05
CA LYS A 75 5.85 11.97 -1.70
C LYS A 75 5.52 10.53 -1.31
N LEU A 76 6.49 9.84 -0.71
CA LEU A 76 6.28 8.54 -0.08
C LEU A 76 5.43 8.72 1.19
N LEU A 77 4.34 7.96 1.29
CA LEU A 77 3.49 7.94 2.48
C LEU A 77 3.84 6.79 3.41
N VAL A 78 3.93 5.58 2.84
CA VAL A 78 4.28 4.36 3.57
C VAL A 78 4.81 3.32 2.59
N ALA A 79 5.68 2.44 3.08
CA ALA A 79 6.25 1.32 2.34
C ALA A 79 6.15 0.05 3.17
N GLY A 80 5.83 -1.06 2.53
CA GLY A 80 5.93 -2.39 3.15
C GLY A 80 7.39 -2.81 3.33
N ALA A 81 7.63 -3.83 4.15
CA ALA A 81 8.92 -4.51 4.20
C ALA A 81 9.22 -5.26 2.88
N GLU A 82 10.51 -5.42 2.56
CA GLU A 82 10.98 -6.18 1.40
C GLU A 82 10.47 -7.64 1.43
N ARG A 83 10.06 -8.14 0.27
CA ARG A 83 9.53 -9.50 0.06
C ARG A 83 10.06 -10.10 -1.25
N ASP A 84 9.88 -11.39 -1.40
CA ASP A 84 10.32 -12.20 -2.55
C ASP A 84 9.41 -12.08 -3.79
N SER A 85 8.14 -11.70 -3.60
CA SER A 85 7.17 -11.53 -4.69
C SER A 85 6.41 -10.20 -4.62
N VAL A 86 5.81 -9.80 -5.75
CA VAL A 86 4.94 -8.60 -5.82
C VAL A 86 3.73 -8.76 -4.91
N SER A 87 3.06 -9.91 -4.95
CA SER A 87 1.88 -10.19 -4.12
C SER A 87 2.21 -10.12 -2.61
N ASN A 88 3.36 -10.67 -2.20
CA ASN A 88 3.82 -10.57 -0.81
C ASN A 88 4.20 -9.13 -0.43
N ALA A 89 4.85 -8.39 -1.32
CA ALA A 89 5.16 -6.98 -1.10
C ALA A 89 3.88 -6.13 -0.93
N MET A 90 2.84 -6.38 -1.73
CA MET A 90 1.54 -5.73 -1.61
C MET A 90 0.84 -6.05 -0.28
N LYS A 91 0.85 -7.32 0.16
CA LYS A 91 0.33 -7.72 1.49
C LYS A 91 1.10 -7.03 2.64
N SER A 92 2.42 -6.91 2.48
CA SER A 92 3.29 -6.19 3.42
C SER A 92 2.89 -4.72 3.52
N LEU A 93 2.69 -4.04 2.38
CA LEU A 93 2.18 -2.66 2.35
C LEU A 93 0.79 -2.54 2.97
N TRP A 94 -0.12 -3.47 2.69
CA TRP A 94 -1.45 -3.47 3.29
C TRP A 94 -1.41 -3.55 4.81
N THR A 95 -0.52 -4.39 5.36
CA THR A 95 -0.30 -4.52 6.81
C THR A 95 0.14 -3.18 7.41
N GLU A 96 1.03 -2.45 6.74
CA GLU A 96 1.48 -1.13 7.19
C GLU A 96 0.35 -0.08 7.14
N VAL A 97 -0.45 -0.07 6.07
CA VAL A 97 -1.61 0.82 5.96
C VAL A 97 -2.65 0.52 7.05
N GLN A 98 -2.93 -0.76 7.29
CA GLN A 98 -3.82 -1.20 8.36
C GLN A 98 -3.30 -0.81 9.75
N SER A 99 -1.99 -0.91 9.99
CA SER A 99 -1.35 -0.41 11.21
C SER A 99 -1.56 1.10 11.40
N LYS A 100 -1.42 1.90 10.33
CA LYS A 100 -1.74 3.35 10.37
C LYS A 100 -3.22 3.61 10.62
N MET A 101 -4.10 2.83 10.02
CA MET A 101 -5.54 2.91 10.26
C MET A 101 -5.87 2.65 11.73
N GLN A 102 -5.34 1.56 12.30
CA GLN A 102 -5.51 1.20 13.71
C GLN A 102 -4.97 2.29 14.65
N ALA A 103 -3.88 2.96 14.29
CA ALA A 103 -3.35 4.06 15.08
C ALA A 103 -4.27 5.29 15.09
N ILE A 104 -5.01 5.55 14.00
CA ILE A 104 -5.97 6.67 13.90
C ILE A 104 -7.28 6.35 14.62
N ILE A 105 -7.78 5.13 14.41
CA ILE A 105 -9.06 4.68 14.94
C ILE A 105 -8.92 4.30 16.43
N GLY A 106 -7.71 3.95 16.88
CA GLY A 106 -7.51 3.22 18.13
C GLY A 106 -8.08 1.80 18.05
N PRO A 107 -7.95 0.98 19.11
CA PRO A 107 -8.78 -0.19 19.26
C PRO A 107 -10.21 0.27 19.55
N MET A 108 -10.97 0.68 18.52
CA MET A 108 -12.37 1.05 18.70
C MET A 108 -13.10 -0.14 19.32
N GLN A 109 -13.48 0.00 20.58
CA GLN A 109 -14.30 -1.01 21.23
C GLN A 109 -15.72 -0.94 20.67
N LEU A 110 -16.42 -2.08 20.71
CA LEU A 110 -17.82 -2.14 20.31
C LEU A 110 -18.60 -1.10 21.14
N GLY A 111 -19.28 -0.16 20.47
CA GLY A 111 -20.04 0.90 21.13
C GLY A 111 -19.34 2.26 21.26
N GLU A 112 -18.05 2.39 20.94
CA GLU A 112 -17.37 3.70 20.93
C GLU A 112 -17.77 4.56 19.72
N THR A 113 -17.82 5.88 19.91
CA THR A 113 -18.19 6.86 18.88
C THR A 113 -16.98 7.72 18.48
N TRP A 114 -16.68 7.76 17.18
CA TRP A 114 -15.66 8.65 16.61
C TRP A 114 -16.32 9.64 15.64
N LYS A 115 -16.15 10.95 15.89
CA LYS A 115 -16.73 12.03 15.08
C LYS A 115 -18.23 11.86 14.78
N GLY A 116 -18.99 11.34 15.75
CA GLY A 116 -20.45 11.16 15.64
C GLY A 116 -20.90 9.83 15.02
N SER A 117 -19.97 9.02 14.50
CA SER A 117 -20.28 7.67 14.01
C SER A 117 -19.99 6.64 15.09
N LYS A 118 -20.96 5.79 15.39
CA LYS A 118 -20.85 4.72 16.39
C LYS A 118 -20.32 3.44 15.75
N ASN A 119 -19.35 2.81 16.40
CA ASN A 119 -18.92 1.46 16.07
C ASN A 119 -20.00 0.48 16.54
N VAL A 120 -20.73 -0.12 15.60
CA VAL A 120 -21.88 -1.00 15.84
C VAL A 120 -21.47 -2.46 15.75
#